data_AF-A0A926DSI8-F1
#
_entry.id   AF-A0A926DSI8-F1
#
_cell.length_a   1.000
_cell.length_b   1.000
_cell.length_c   1.000
_cell.angle_alpha   90.00
_cell.angle_beta   90.00
_cell.angle_gamma   90.00
#
_symmetry.space_group_name_H-M   'P 1'
#
loop_
_entity.id
_entity.type
_entity.pdbx_description
1 polymer ?
#
loop_
_entity_poly.entity_id
_entity_poly.type
_entity_poly.pdbx_seq_one_letter_code
_entity_poly.pdbx_strand_id
1 'polypeptide(L)'
;MIEKKIRPIWPIYAAGGVWILCGLVLPLYTLWAILVAAILSLAVYGLSMKLAPSKTILVPDPSPSYHTGEEEVDALLGTARKDLDSLHLLNDIIEDPSLSSQIERMEKAGNAILEEIQKNPAKGLRIRKFFVYYLPTAVKVLTSYAKFSRQSSAGANAKELMAQVESNAATIATAFEHQLDSLYTAEVLDISADIDVLKAMAQSESLPGMEVGHETSAK
;
A
#
# COMPACT_ATOMS: atom_id res chain seq x y z
N MET A 1 0.33 -1.51 -13.27
CA MET A 1 0.27 -0.28 -14.09
C MET A 1 -0.85 -0.38 -15.12
N ILE A 2 -1.98 0.28 -14.89
CA ILE A 2 -3.09 0.35 -15.86
C ILE A 2 -3.23 1.79 -16.35
N GLU A 3 -3.02 2.01 -17.66
CA GLU A 3 -3.20 3.30 -18.32
C GLU A 3 -4.69 3.67 -18.40
N LYS A 4 -5.18 4.57 -17.55
CA LYS A 4 -6.53 5.16 -17.73
C LYS A 4 -6.45 6.40 -18.62
N LYS A 5 -6.64 6.18 -19.93
CA LYS A 5 -6.73 7.22 -20.95
C LYS A 5 -8.01 8.06 -20.79
N ILE A 6 -7.94 9.19 -20.12
CA ILE A 6 -9.04 10.17 -20.06
C ILE A 6 -9.00 11.03 -21.34
N ARG A 7 -10.08 11.03 -22.13
CA ARG A 7 -10.20 11.87 -23.33
C ARG A 7 -10.48 13.32 -22.91
N PRO A 8 -9.77 14.33 -23.45
CA PRO A 8 -10.00 15.72 -23.08
C PRO A 8 -11.41 16.17 -23.53
N ILE A 9 -12.10 16.92 -22.67
CA ILE A 9 -13.46 17.43 -22.88
C ILE A 9 -13.44 18.78 -23.65
N TRP A 10 -12.26 19.40 -23.75
CA TRP A 10 -12.02 20.67 -24.46
C TRP A 10 -12.48 20.75 -25.93
N PRO A 11 -12.44 19.66 -26.74
CA PRO A 11 -12.97 19.65 -28.11
C PRO A 11 -14.46 20.00 -28.20
N ILE A 12 -15.25 19.64 -27.17
CA ILE A 12 -16.68 19.95 -27.11
C ILE A 12 -16.90 21.45 -26.87
N TYR A 13 -16.09 22.07 -26.01
CA TYR A 13 -16.14 23.51 -25.76
C TYR A 13 -15.67 24.33 -26.96
N ALA A 14 -14.66 23.84 -27.71
CA ALA A 14 -14.21 24.48 -28.95
C ALA A 14 -15.30 24.48 -30.03
N ALA A 15 -16.03 23.37 -30.19
CA ALA A 15 -17.17 23.29 -31.11
C ALA A 15 -18.30 24.26 -30.74
N GLY A 16 -18.59 24.41 -29.43
CA GLY A 16 -19.58 25.37 -28.94
C GLY A 16 -19.20 26.84 -29.21
N GLY A 17 -17.92 27.20 -29.06
CA GLY A 17 -17.42 28.55 -29.35
C GLY A 17 -17.58 28.95 -30.83
N VAL A 18 -17.43 28.00 -31.76
CA VAL A 18 -17.61 28.23 -33.20
C VAL A 18 -19.06 28.59 -33.52
N TRP A 19 -20.04 27.97 -32.85
CA TRP A 19 -21.45 28.29 -33.04
C TRP A 19 -21.82 29.69 -32.55
N ILE A 20 -21.24 30.14 -31.44
CA ILE A 20 -21.45 31.50 -30.93
C ILE A 20 -20.82 32.55 -31.86
N LEU A 21 -19.63 32.25 -32.41
CA LEU A 21 -18.95 33.16 -33.34
C LEU A 21 -19.66 33.23 -34.70
N CYS A 22 -20.12 32.09 -35.24
CA CYS A 22 -20.98 32.06 -36.42
C CYS A 22 -22.33 32.75 -36.15
N GLY A 23 -22.84 32.61 -34.92
CA GLY A 23 -23.92 33.37 -34.27
C GLY A 23 -23.96 34.84 -34.63
N LEU A 24 -22.80 35.46 -34.50
CA LEU A 24 -22.62 36.90 -34.52
C LEU A 24 -22.38 37.44 -35.94
N VAL A 25 -21.79 36.64 -36.83
CA VAL A 25 -21.28 37.09 -38.13
C VAL A 25 -22.14 36.63 -39.31
N LEU A 26 -22.87 35.51 -39.17
CA LEU A 26 -23.66 34.91 -40.24
C LEU A 26 -25.17 34.98 -39.95
N PRO A 27 -26.05 35.23 -40.95
CA PRO A 27 -27.50 35.19 -40.80
C PRO A 27 -27.99 33.74 -40.60
N LEU A 28 -27.96 33.28 -39.35
CA LEU A 28 -28.24 31.89 -38.92
C LEU A 28 -29.68 31.39 -39.14
N TYR A 29 -30.55 32.24 -39.67
CA TYR A 29 -31.90 31.85 -40.08
C TYR A 29 -31.95 31.28 -41.51
N THR A 30 -30.84 31.25 -42.24
CA THR A 30 -30.77 30.73 -43.62
C THR A 30 -30.12 29.35 -43.70
N LEU A 31 -30.72 28.42 -44.45
CA LEU A 31 -30.30 27.01 -44.53
C LEU A 31 -28.85 26.81 -45.00
N TRP A 32 -28.36 27.67 -45.90
CA TRP A 32 -26.99 27.57 -46.42
C TRP A 32 -25.95 27.96 -45.36
N ALA A 33 -26.25 28.96 -44.51
CA ALA A 33 -25.36 29.40 -43.44
C ALA A 33 -25.21 28.33 -42.36
N ILE A 34 -26.27 27.55 -42.10
CA ILE A 34 -26.24 26.40 -41.20
C ILE A 34 -25.28 25.32 -41.71
N LEU A 35 -25.30 25.04 -43.01
CA LEU A 35 -24.38 24.05 -43.61
C LEU A 35 -22.91 24.49 -43.50
N VAL A 36 -22.62 25.77 -43.74
CA VAL A 36 -21.26 26.32 -43.60
C VAL A 36 -20.78 26.28 -42.15
N ALA A 37 -21.64 26.65 -41.19
CA ALA A 37 -21.32 26.58 -39.76
C ALA A 37 -21.07 25.13 -39.29
N ALA A 38 -21.85 24.16 -39.76
CA ALA A 38 -21.67 22.75 -39.45
C ALA A 38 -20.32 22.22 -39.97
N ILE A 39 -19.93 22.58 -41.19
CA ILE A 39 -18.64 22.18 -41.78
C ILE A 39 -17.47 22.81 -41.01
N LEU A 40 -17.56 24.09 -40.66
CA LEU A 40 -16.53 24.79 -39.86
C LEU A 40 -16.38 24.16 -38.46
N SER A 41 -17.49 23.79 -37.81
CA SER A 41 -17.46 23.13 -36.51
C SER A 41 -16.76 21.76 -36.57
N LEU A 42 -17.05 20.97 -37.61
CA LEU A 42 -16.39 19.67 -37.83
C LEU A 42 -14.88 19.82 -38.08
N ALA A 43 -14.49 20.83 -38.86
CA ALA A 43 -13.09 21.12 -39.15
C ALA A 43 -12.31 21.55 -37.89
N VAL A 44 -12.89 22.45 -37.08
CA VAL A 44 -12.30 22.88 -35.81
C VAL A 44 -12.23 21.73 -34.80
N TYR A 45 -13.27 20.89 -34.72
CA TYR A 45 -13.28 19.70 -33.88
C TYR A 45 -12.15 18.73 -34.26
N GLY A 46 -12.02 18.41 -35.55
CA GLY A 46 -10.96 17.53 -36.06
C GLY A 46 -9.56 18.09 -35.82
N LEU A 47 -9.36 19.40 -35.99
CA LEU A 47 -8.09 20.06 -35.72
C LEU A 47 -7.75 20.08 -34.21
N SER A 48 -8.77 20.30 -33.36
CA SER A 48 -8.61 20.26 -31.91
C SER A 48 -8.26 18.87 -31.37
N MET A 49 -8.77 17.81 -32.00
CA MET A 49 -8.38 16.43 -31.70
C MET A 49 -6.91 16.14 -32.04
N LYS A 50 -6.37 16.76 -33.11
CA LYS A 50 -5.01 16.51 -33.59
C LYS A 50 -3.94 17.30 -32.81
N LEU A 51 -4.30 18.45 -32.23
CA LEU A 51 -3.38 19.31 -31.49
C LEU A 51 -3.31 19.02 -29.98
N ALA A 52 -4.19 18.20 -29.43
CA ALA A 52 -4.22 17.95 -27.99
C ALA A 52 -3.22 16.85 -27.57
N PRO A 53 -2.12 17.16 -26.86
CA PRO A 53 -1.27 16.14 -26.28
C PRO A 53 -2.05 15.36 -25.23
N SER A 54 -2.08 14.04 -25.35
CA SER A 54 -2.65 13.14 -24.35
C SER A 54 -1.85 13.28 -23.05
N LYS A 55 -2.37 14.05 -22.10
CA LYS A 55 -1.77 14.17 -20.77
C LYS A 55 -2.07 12.89 -20.00
N THR A 56 -1.12 11.97 -20.00
CA THR A 56 -1.12 10.75 -19.20
C THR A 56 -0.92 11.12 -17.74
N ILE A 57 -2.01 11.12 -16.98
CA ILE A 57 -1.93 11.26 -15.53
C ILE A 57 -1.62 9.86 -15.01
N LEU A 58 -0.43 9.69 -14.41
CA LEU A 58 -0.05 8.47 -13.69
C LEU A 58 -0.97 8.35 -12.47
N VAL A 59 -2.06 7.60 -12.61
CA VAL A 59 -2.89 7.19 -11.49
C VAL A 59 -2.12 6.08 -10.77
N PRO A 60 -1.78 6.23 -9.48
CA PRO A 60 -1.20 5.14 -8.68
C PRO A 60 -2.07 3.90 -8.82
N ASP A 61 -1.46 2.72 -9.06
CA ASP A 61 -2.14 1.44 -9.24
C ASP A 61 -3.31 1.32 -8.24
N PRO A 62 -4.53 0.90 -8.67
CA PRO A 62 -5.51 0.46 -7.71
C PRO A 62 -4.80 -0.59 -6.86
N SER A 63 -4.60 -0.27 -5.58
CA SER A 63 -4.03 -1.18 -4.60
C SER A 63 -4.74 -2.53 -4.80
N PRO A 64 -4.04 -3.68 -4.73
CA PRO A 64 -4.71 -4.98 -4.75
C PRO A 64 -5.90 -4.89 -3.79
N SER A 65 -7.11 -5.15 -4.31
CA SER A 65 -8.30 -5.11 -3.50
C SER A 65 -8.22 -6.31 -2.56
N TYR A 66 -7.70 -6.05 -1.36
CA TYR A 66 -7.79 -7.01 -0.28
C TYR A 66 -9.26 -7.17 0.05
N HIS A 67 -9.66 -8.40 0.31
CA HIS A 67 -11.02 -8.78 0.64
C HIS A 67 -10.99 -9.54 1.96
N THR A 68 -10.38 -8.94 2.98
CA THR A 68 -10.33 -9.52 4.33
C THR A 68 -11.69 -9.44 5.04
N GLY A 69 -12.62 -8.65 4.50
CA GLY A 69 -13.95 -8.42 5.08
C GLY A 69 -13.99 -7.23 6.04
N GLU A 70 -12.84 -6.63 6.34
CA GLU A 70 -12.69 -5.41 7.14
C GLU A 70 -12.09 -4.29 6.29
N GLU A 71 -12.90 -3.28 5.95
CA GLU A 71 -12.48 -2.17 5.08
C GLU A 71 -11.22 -1.44 5.58
N GLU A 72 -11.08 -1.28 6.89
CA GLU A 72 -9.91 -0.62 7.50
C GLU A 72 -8.63 -1.44 7.30
N VAL A 73 -8.70 -2.76 7.46
CA VAL A 73 -7.57 -3.68 7.26
C VAL A 73 -7.23 -3.74 5.77
N ASP A 74 -8.22 -3.78 4.90
CA ASP A 74 -8.00 -3.78 3.44
C ASP A 74 -7.31 -2.50 2.96
N ALA A 75 -7.73 -1.33 3.48
CA ALA A 75 -7.09 -0.04 3.19
C ALA A 75 -5.65 0.02 3.75
N LEU A 76 -5.44 -0.53 4.95
CA LEU A 76 -4.12 -0.63 5.58
C LEU A 76 -3.17 -1.49 4.74
N LEU A 77 -3.60 -2.68 4.32
CA LEU A 77 -2.83 -3.59 3.48
C LEU A 77 -2.48 -2.95 2.12
N GLY A 78 -3.43 -2.19 1.54
CA GLY A 78 -3.20 -1.43 0.32
C GLY A 78 -2.11 -0.38 0.44
N THR A 79 -2.07 0.32 1.58
CA THR A 79 -1.05 1.33 1.87
C THR A 79 0.29 0.68 2.17
N ALA A 80 0.29 -0.32 3.04
CA ALA A 80 1.47 -1.13 3.38
C ALA A 80 2.17 -1.68 2.15
N ARG A 81 1.40 -2.19 1.18
CA ARG A 81 1.96 -2.73 -0.06
C ARG A 81 2.72 -1.68 -0.86
N LYS A 82 2.18 -0.46 -0.98
CA LYS A 82 2.85 0.64 -1.70
C LYS A 82 4.17 1.04 -1.03
N ASP A 83 4.21 1.03 0.29
CA ASP A 83 5.45 1.33 1.02
C ASP A 83 6.49 0.21 0.86
N LEU A 84 6.07 -1.07 0.85
CA LEU A 84 6.95 -2.20 0.55
C LEU A 84 7.47 -2.18 -0.90
N ASP A 85 6.61 -1.87 -1.86
CA ASP A 85 7.03 -1.68 -3.26
C ASP A 85 8.03 -0.50 -3.38
N SER A 86 7.86 0.54 -2.54
CA SER A 86 8.82 1.65 -2.47
C SER A 86 10.16 1.22 -1.86
N LEU A 87 10.16 0.34 -0.85
CA LEU A 87 11.40 -0.27 -0.33
C LEU A 87 12.11 -1.08 -1.40
N HIS A 88 11.38 -1.88 -2.18
CA HIS A 88 11.94 -2.66 -3.28
C HIS A 88 12.64 -1.76 -4.31
N LEU A 89 11.96 -0.69 -4.74
CA LEU A 89 12.54 0.29 -5.66
C LEU A 89 13.78 0.99 -5.08
N LEU A 90 13.79 1.26 -3.76
CA LEU A 90 14.96 1.83 -3.09
C LEU A 90 16.11 0.84 -3.05
N ASN A 91 15.83 -0.44 -2.84
CA ASN A 91 16.82 -1.51 -2.89
C ASN A 91 17.53 -1.57 -4.24
N ASP A 92 16.76 -1.50 -5.34
CA ASP A 92 17.29 -1.50 -6.71
C ASP A 92 18.17 -0.27 -7.04
N ILE A 93 17.92 0.83 -6.34
CA ILE A 93 18.58 2.12 -6.57
C ILE A 93 19.84 2.30 -5.72
N ILE A 94 19.89 1.67 -4.55
CA ILE A 94 20.99 1.80 -3.59
C ILE A 94 22.15 0.91 -4.02
N GLU A 95 23.31 1.53 -4.29
CA GLU A 95 24.51 0.82 -4.76
C GLU A 95 25.28 0.11 -3.64
N ASP A 96 25.06 0.48 -2.37
CA ASP A 96 25.72 -0.16 -1.22
C ASP A 96 25.16 -1.57 -0.98
N PRO A 97 25.98 -2.63 -1.18
CA PRO A 97 25.52 -4.02 -1.00
C PRO A 97 25.12 -4.35 0.45
N SER A 98 25.77 -3.71 1.44
CA SER A 98 25.49 -3.96 2.84
C SER A 98 24.10 -3.44 3.21
N LEU A 99 23.82 -2.18 2.85
CA LEU A 99 22.50 -1.58 3.06
C LEU A 99 21.42 -2.29 2.24
N SER A 100 21.70 -2.63 0.98
CA SER A 100 20.77 -3.38 0.12
C SER A 100 20.35 -4.72 0.76
N SER A 101 21.30 -5.49 1.30
CA SER A 101 20.98 -6.73 2.02
C SER A 101 20.05 -6.51 3.23
N GLN A 102 20.19 -5.40 3.95
CA GLN A 102 19.29 -5.08 5.05
C GLN A 102 17.89 -4.68 4.56
N ILE A 103 17.80 -3.94 3.46
CA ILE A 103 16.51 -3.57 2.85
C ILE A 103 15.77 -4.82 2.36
N GLU A 104 16.48 -5.77 1.75
CA GLU A 104 15.90 -7.05 1.32
C GLU A 104 15.30 -7.83 2.51
N ARG A 105 16.00 -7.86 3.65
CA ARG A 105 15.47 -8.47 4.90
C ARG A 105 14.20 -7.75 5.37
N MET A 106 14.20 -6.41 5.37
CA MET A 106 13.01 -5.62 5.71
C MET A 106 11.85 -5.91 4.76
N GLU A 107 12.10 -5.97 3.46
CA GLU A 107 11.09 -6.25 2.45
C GLU A 107 10.49 -7.65 2.64
N LYS A 108 11.34 -8.66 2.84
CA LYS A 108 10.93 -10.04 3.08
C LYS A 108 10.06 -10.16 4.33
N ALA A 109 10.49 -9.57 5.45
CA ALA A 109 9.72 -9.57 6.69
C ALA A 109 8.39 -8.82 6.52
N GLY A 110 8.40 -7.66 5.88
CA GLY A 110 7.20 -6.87 5.61
C GLY A 110 6.18 -7.60 4.72
N ASN A 111 6.65 -8.28 3.66
CA ASN A 111 5.82 -9.10 2.80
C ASN A 111 5.20 -10.28 3.55
N ALA A 112 5.98 -10.97 4.40
CA ALA A 112 5.49 -12.07 5.21
C ALA A 112 4.42 -11.60 6.23
N ILE A 113 4.62 -10.43 6.86
CA ILE A 113 3.62 -9.82 7.74
C ILE A 113 2.31 -9.57 6.98
N LEU A 114 2.41 -9.03 5.75
CA LEU A 114 1.26 -8.71 4.92
C LEU A 114 0.49 -9.97 4.52
N GLU A 115 1.19 -11.05 4.15
CA GLU A 115 0.59 -12.36 3.87
C GLU A 115 -0.12 -12.95 5.09
N GLU A 116 0.48 -12.82 6.27
CA GLU A 116 -0.09 -13.33 7.52
C GLU A 116 -1.42 -12.63 7.87
N ILE A 117 -1.50 -11.31 7.67
CA ILE A 117 -2.73 -10.54 7.93
C ILE A 117 -3.82 -10.88 6.91
N GLN A 118 -3.46 -11.17 5.65
CA GLN A 118 -4.44 -11.65 4.67
C GLN A 118 -5.08 -12.97 5.11
N LYS A 119 -4.30 -13.87 5.71
CA LYS A 119 -4.79 -15.16 6.23
C LYS A 119 -5.59 -14.97 7.53
N ASN A 120 -5.15 -14.08 8.40
CA ASN A 120 -5.77 -13.81 9.69
C ASN A 120 -5.95 -12.29 9.91
N PRO A 121 -7.08 -11.71 9.45
CA PRO A 121 -7.34 -10.27 9.51
C PRO A 121 -7.32 -9.70 10.93
N ALA A 122 -7.65 -10.51 11.94
CA ALA A 122 -7.64 -10.09 13.35
C ALA A 122 -6.25 -9.64 13.84
N LYS A 123 -5.17 -10.15 13.21
CA LYS A 123 -3.79 -9.71 13.49
C LYS A 123 -3.50 -8.29 12.96
N GLY A 124 -4.28 -7.81 11.98
CA GLY A 124 -4.11 -6.51 11.31
C GLY A 124 -4.16 -5.31 12.26
N LEU A 125 -5.03 -5.34 13.27
CA LEU A 125 -5.13 -4.25 14.26
C LEU A 125 -3.89 -4.13 15.14
N ARG A 126 -3.28 -5.26 15.52
CA ARG A 126 -2.09 -5.29 16.40
C ARG A 126 -0.87 -4.67 15.72
N ILE A 127 -0.75 -4.88 14.41
CA ILE A 127 0.37 -4.46 13.58
C ILE A 127 0.13 -3.14 12.84
N ARG A 128 -1.08 -2.56 12.94
CA ARG A 128 -1.43 -1.29 12.31
C ARG A 128 -0.39 -0.18 12.52
N LYS A 129 0.16 -0.05 13.73
CA LYS A 129 1.17 0.97 14.04
C LYS A 129 2.45 0.82 13.20
N PHE A 130 2.86 -0.43 12.94
CA PHE A 130 4.01 -0.71 12.09
C PHE A 130 3.81 -0.18 10.68
N PHE A 131 2.67 -0.46 10.06
CA PHE A 131 2.39 0.00 8.70
C PHE A 131 2.05 1.49 8.61
N VAL A 132 1.42 2.08 9.62
CA VAL A 132 1.03 3.51 9.58
C VAL A 132 2.20 4.44 9.93
N TYR A 133 3.14 4.00 10.78
CA TYR A 133 4.20 4.87 11.30
C TYR A 133 5.62 4.38 11.01
N TYR A 134 5.92 3.11 11.26
CA TYR A 134 7.31 2.64 11.23
C TYR A 134 7.79 2.36 9.80
N LEU A 135 7.02 1.61 9.01
CA LEU A 135 7.36 1.30 7.63
C LEU A 135 7.49 2.56 6.74
N PRO A 136 6.54 3.52 6.73
CA PRO A 136 6.69 4.74 5.94
C PRO A 136 7.90 5.58 6.37
N THR A 137 8.26 5.52 7.67
CA THR A 137 9.44 6.23 8.17
C THR A 137 10.73 5.60 7.64
N ALA A 138 10.82 4.28 7.62
CA ALA A 138 11.96 3.57 7.02
C ALA A 138 12.11 3.95 5.53
N VAL A 139 11.02 3.94 4.76
CA VAL A 139 11.00 4.37 3.35
C VAL A 139 11.52 5.81 3.21
N LYS A 140 11.06 6.76 4.04
CA LYS A 140 11.52 8.16 4.00
C LYS A 140 13.01 8.32 4.30
N VAL A 141 13.52 7.58 5.28
CA VAL A 141 14.93 7.60 5.66
C VAL A 141 15.79 7.07 4.51
N LEU A 142 15.41 5.92 3.94
CA LEU A 142 16.13 5.30 2.82
C LEU A 142 16.02 6.12 1.53
N THR A 143 14.88 6.77 1.28
CA THR A 143 14.73 7.74 0.18
C THR A 143 15.69 8.91 0.33
N SER A 144 15.86 9.42 1.56
CA SER A 144 16.79 10.52 1.84
C SER A 144 18.23 10.08 1.65
N TYR A 145 18.58 8.87 2.10
CA TYR A 145 19.86 8.24 1.83
C TYR A 145 20.14 8.16 0.32
N ALA A 146 19.24 7.56 -0.46
CA ALA A 146 19.38 7.39 -1.90
C ALA A 146 19.50 8.72 -2.67
N LYS A 147 18.86 9.79 -2.16
CA LYS A 147 19.02 11.13 -2.71
C LYS A 147 20.42 11.67 -2.47
N PHE A 148 20.96 11.52 -1.26
CA PHE A 148 22.28 12.04 -0.92
C PHE A 148 23.43 11.22 -1.52
N SER A 149 23.28 9.90 -1.63
CA SER A 149 24.29 9.03 -2.24
C SER A 149 24.58 9.39 -3.70
N ARG A 150 23.57 9.84 -4.44
CA ARG A 150 23.70 10.30 -5.83
C ARG A 150 24.28 11.70 -5.98
N GLN A 151 24.35 12.50 -4.91
CA GLN A 151 24.88 13.86 -4.95
C GLN A 151 26.39 13.85 -4.68
N SER A 152 27.19 14.11 -5.71
CA SER A 152 28.67 14.13 -5.60
C SER A 152 29.20 15.22 -4.64
N SER A 153 28.40 16.24 -4.32
CA SER A 153 28.76 17.36 -3.43
C SER A 153 28.09 17.33 -2.06
N ALA A 154 27.66 16.15 -1.58
CA ALA A 154 27.04 15.99 -0.27
C ALA A 154 27.93 16.57 0.86
N GLY A 155 27.40 17.56 1.58
CA GLY A 155 28.08 18.21 2.70
C GLY A 155 28.29 17.27 3.90
N ALA A 156 29.05 17.70 4.90
CA ALA A 156 29.40 16.88 6.08
C ALA A 156 28.18 16.26 6.77
N ASN A 157 27.10 17.04 6.98
CA ASN A 157 25.87 16.57 7.62
C ASN A 157 25.15 15.46 6.81
N ALA A 158 25.22 15.50 5.47
CA ALA A 158 24.60 14.48 4.63
C ALA A 158 25.38 13.17 4.70
N LYS A 159 26.71 13.23 4.71
CA LYS A 159 27.56 12.05 4.90
C LYS A 159 27.35 11.42 6.28
N GLU A 160 27.22 12.24 7.32
CA GLU A 160 26.93 11.75 8.67
C GLU A 160 25.57 11.04 8.73
N LEU A 161 24.52 11.63 8.15
CA LEU A 161 23.22 10.97 8.06
C LEU A 161 23.32 9.64 7.31
N MET A 162 24.04 9.60 6.18
CA MET A 162 24.21 8.37 5.41
C MET A 162 24.88 7.26 6.25
N ALA A 163 25.96 7.60 6.95
CA ALA A 163 26.64 6.66 7.85
C ALA A 163 25.74 6.18 9.00
N GLN A 164 24.89 7.06 9.55
CA GLN A 164 23.90 6.67 10.56
C GLN A 164 22.86 5.69 10.00
N VAL A 165 22.42 5.88 8.75
CA VAL A 165 21.49 4.94 8.10
C VAL A 165 22.15 3.58 7.90
N GLU A 166 23.37 3.56 7.35
CA GLU A 166 24.14 2.32 7.12
C GLU A 166 24.38 1.54 8.42
N SER A 167 24.78 2.24 9.49
CA SER A 167 25.04 1.64 10.81
C SER A 167 23.78 1.07 11.47
N ASN A 168 22.64 1.75 11.30
CA ASN A 168 21.39 1.36 11.96
C ASN A 168 20.51 0.42 11.13
N ALA A 169 20.78 0.26 9.82
CA ALA A 169 19.95 -0.54 8.92
C ALA A 169 19.79 -1.99 9.41
N ALA A 170 20.87 -2.60 9.92
CA ALA A 170 20.82 -3.95 10.46
C ALA A 170 19.87 -4.07 11.67
N THR A 171 19.88 -3.07 12.56
CA THR A 171 18.98 -3.02 13.73
C THR A 171 17.52 -2.86 13.30
N ILE A 172 17.27 -2.02 12.28
CA ILE A 172 15.92 -1.83 11.73
C ILE A 172 15.42 -3.12 11.07
N ALA A 173 16.27 -3.83 10.33
CA ALA A 173 15.92 -5.11 9.69
C ALA A 173 15.55 -6.16 10.75
N THR A 174 16.34 -6.27 11.81
CA THR A 174 16.03 -7.15 12.95
C THR A 174 14.71 -6.77 13.63
N ALA A 175 14.39 -5.48 13.73
CA ALA A 175 13.11 -5.04 14.29
C ALA A 175 11.91 -5.45 13.42
N PHE A 176 12.06 -5.43 12.09
CA PHE A 176 11.04 -5.94 11.16
C PHE A 176 10.82 -7.44 11.32
N GLU A 177 11.90 -8.23 11.43
CA GLU A 177 11.85 -9.68 11.66
C GLU A 177 11.20 -10.00 13.01
N HIS A 178 11.59 -9.31 14.09
CA HIS A 178 10.96 -9.48 15.39
C HIS A 178 9.47 -9.14 15.36
N GLN A 179 9.08 -8.14 14.57
CA GLN A 179 7.68 -7.77 14.41
C GLN A 179 6.88 -8.89 13.71
N LEU A 180 7.48 -9.58 12.73
CA LEU A 180 6.92 -10.80 12.13
C LEU A 180 6.81 -11.93 13.16
N ASP A 181 7.88 -12.21 13.90
CA ASP A 181 7.92 -13.28 14.91
C ASP A 181 6.87 -13.09 16.02
N SER A 182 6.60 -11.83 16.39
CA SER A 182 5.57 -11.50 17.38
C SER A 182 4.14 -11.85 16.94
N LEU A 183 3.90 -11.95 15.61
CA LEU A 183 2.62 -12.38 15.05
C LEU A 183 2.44 -13.90 15.14
N TYR A 184 3.53 -14.66 15.09
CA TYR A 184 3.51 -16.11 15.31
C TYR A 184 3.47 -16.47 16.80
N THR A 185 4.22 -15.76 17.64
CA THR A 185 4.26 -16.04 19.09
C THR A 185 2.91 -15.83 19.76
N ALA A 186 2.16 -14.82 19.32
CA ALA A 186 0.81 -14.57 19.84
C ALA A 186 -0.17 -15.70 19.52
N GLU A 187 0.02 -16.41 18.40
CA GLU A 187 -0.79 -17.57 18.02
C GLU A 187 -0.44 -18.80 18.86
N VAL A 188 0.84 -18.98 19.20
CA VAL A 188 1.28 -20.08 20.08
C VAL A 188 0.75 -19.93 21.51
N LEU A 189 0.62 -18.69 22.01
CA LEU A 189 0.02 -18.44 23.32
C LEU A 189 -1.47 -18.80 23.38
N ASP A 190 -2.22 -18.52 22.32
CA ASP A 190 -3.64 -18.85 22.21
C ASP A 190 -3.84 -20.38 22.18
N ILE A 191 -3.04 -21.09 21.38
CA ILE A 191 -3.06 -22.56 21.32
C ILE A 191 -2.65 -23.19 22.66
N SER A 192 -1.69 -22.60 23.37
CA SER A 192 -1.25 -23.12 24.68
C SER A 192 -2.37 -22.99 25.72
N ALA A 193 -3.10 -21.88 25.71
CA ALA A 193 -4.28 -21.70 26.55
C ALA A 193 -5.38 -22.72 26.21
N ASP A 194 -5.63 -22.96 24.92
CA ASP A 194 -6.59 -23.98 24.47
C ASP A 194 -6.17 -25.40 24.89
N ILE A 195 -4.88 -25.74 24.80
CA ILE A 195 -4.34 -27.03 25.27
C ILE A 195 -4.52 -27.19 26.77
N ASP A 196 -4.28 -26.14 27.56
CA ASP A 196 -4.48 -26.17 29.01
C ASP A 196 -5.96 -26.38 29.37
N VAL A 197 -6.89 -25.76 28.62
CA VAL A 197 -8.33 -25.99 28.77
C VAL A 197 -8.70 -27.44 28.39
N LEU A 198 -8.23 -27.93 27.24
CA LEU A 198 -8.46 -29.31 26.79
C LEU A 198 -7.90 -30.32 27.80
N LYS A 199 -6.74 -30.05 28.39
CA LYS A 199 -6.15 -30.87 29.45
C LYS A 199 -6.99 -30.85 30.72
N ALA A 200 -7.51 -29.69 31.11
CA ALA A 200 -8.42 -29.57 32.25
C ALA A 200 -9.74 -30.33 32.02
N MET A 201 -10.30 -30.29 30.79
CA MET A 201 -11.49 -31.05 30.40
C MET A 201 -11.21 -32.56 30.33
N ALA A 202 -10.07 -32.97 29.77
CA ALA A 202 -9.70 -34.38 29.72
C ALA A 202 -9.46 -34.96 31.12
N GLN A 203 -8.90 -34.18 32.05
CA GLN A 203 -8.74 -34.59 33.45
C GLN A 203 -10.06 -34.66 34.22
N SER A 204 -11.05 -33.80 33.90
CA SER A 204 -12.38 -33.88 34.49
C SER A 204 -13.21 -35.05 33.94
N GLU A 205 -13.02 -35.42 32.67
CA GLU A 205 -13.63 -36.61 32.06
C GLU A 205 -12.90 -37.92 32.44
N SER A 206 -11.58 -37.89 32.66
CA SER A 206 -10.77 -39.04 33.11
C SER A 206 -10.88 -39.32 34.61
N LEU A 207 -11.83 -38.69 35.30
CA LEU A 207 -12.31 -39.11 36.62
C LEU A 207 -13.60 -39.94 36.46
N PRO A 208 -13.55 -41.17 35.90
CA PRO A 208 -14.63 -42.12 36.12
C PRO A 208 -14.57 -42.53 37.59
N GLY A 209 -15.70 -42.42 38.28
CA GLY A 209 -15.81 -42.71 39.70
C GLY A 209 -15.23 -44.09 40.06
N MET A 210 -14.38 -44.10 41.09
CA MET A 210 -14.12 -45.25 41.96
C MET A 210 -13.95 -44.75 43.39
N GLU A 211 -15.10 -44.58 44.05
CA GLU A 211 -15.53 -45.29 45.25
C GLU A 211 -14.53 -45.77 46.36
N VAL A 212 -14.96 -45.46 47.60
CA VAL A 212 -14.88 -46.19 48.90
C VAL A 212 -13.82 -45.83 49.95
N GLY A 213 -14.33 -45.39 51.12
CA GLY A 213 -13.79 -45.61 52.47
C GLY A 213 -13.34 -44.34 53.18
N HIS A 214 -13.82 -43.94 54.37
CA HIS A 214 -14.62 -44.57 55.42
C HIS A 214 -15.35 -43.45 56.17
N GLU A 215 -16.67 -43.52 56.31
CA GLU A 215 -17.37 -42.72 57.32
C GLU A 215 -17.03 -43.28 58.70
N THR A 216 -16.26 -42.50 59.45
CA THR A 216 -16.10 -42.60 60.89
C THR A 216 -17.26 -41.86 61.56
N SER A 217 -18.20 -42.58 62.18
CA SER A 217 -19.01 -41.97 63.25
C SER A 217 -19.64 -42.99 64.20
N ALA A 218 -19.12 -43.01 65.42
CA ALA A 218 -19.81 -43.08 66.71
C ALA A 218 -20.97 -44.09 66.89
N LYS A 219 -20.72 -45.16 67.67
CA LYS A 219 -21.14 -45.32 69.07
C LYS A 219 -20.63 -46.64 69.65
#